data_AF-A0A839HKM4-F1
#
_entry.id   AF-A0A839HKM4-F1
#
_cell.length_a   1.000
_cell.length_b   1.000
_cell.length_c   1.000
_cell.angle_alpha   90.00
_cell.angle_beta   90.00
_cell.angle_gamma   90.00
#
_symmetry.space_group_name_H-M   'P 1'
#
loop_
_entity.id
_entity.type
_entity.pdbx_description
1 polymer ?
#
loop_
_entity_poly.entity_id
_entity_poly.type
_entity_poly.pdbx_seq_one_letter_code
_entity_poly.pdbx_strand_id
1 'polypeptide(L)'
;MKQHRIIDNTHPRLHTIAPIAPNPAPPPSYYTYDANPLIEQHIADDQRRIAAQITTRIAPVHLRGIFLGGSYGRGEGGYHIRLDRPPRPTNGYEYNILINSTNAKQRRLIRARLAHLAAVLQRRLGMTVTFQLLRQERLSDPPIRLAAAELCWNRRLIAGDTAVLDQLPPLLFHHVDPSEITRLLLHRGQLLLLTQQQLRDRTAYTEHGRELFFNRLCQVILSSGEARLAAIGRYHPLASERMLRLKDMDVSRNARFMSLYYLANQYLQYSNVTDLRDANLLEWQARIMWLWSDTLRQFETQRRGHLLQSWETECHPRYDKGQRSVDGHWQHLQLTAQQFGWRELFRHPRWALRHPRDRLISALPLLLTSSNSCIDTTVTAALALPPHCDWAMAVDAFMTHCQQIG
;
A
#
# COMPACT_ATOMS: atom_id res chain seq x y z
N MET A 1 -18.27 -41.99 36.21
CA MET A 1 -18.91 -41.55 34.95
C MET A 1 -18.98 -40.03 34.93
N LYS A 2 -18.02 -39.36 34.28
CA LYS A 2 -18.01 -37.90 34.10
C LYS A 2 -18.10 -37.61 32.60
N GLN A 3 -19.24 -37.05 32.18
CA GLN A 3 -19.53 -36.67 30.79
C GLN A 3 -18.55 -35.59 30.31
N HIS A 4 -17.83 -35.90 29.23
CA HIS A 4 -17.06 -34.91 28.47
C HIS A 4 -18.04 -34.10 27.62
N ARG A 5 -18.08 -32.79 27.89
CA ARG A 5 -18.82 -31.81 27.09
C ARG A 5 -17.96 -31.46 25.87
N ILE A 6 -18.32 -32.03 24.72
CA ILE A 6 -17.75 -31.69 23.42
C ILE A 6 -18.17 -30.23 23.14
N ILE A 7 -17.18 -29.34 23.04
CA ILE A 7 -17.38 -27.97 22.58
C ILE A 7 -17.48 -28.05 21.06
N ASP A 8 -18.70 -27.90 20.56
CA ASP A 8 -19.01 -27.86 19.14
C ASP A 8 -18.49 -26.53 18.56
N ASN A 9 -17.39 -26.59 17.80
CA ASN A 9 -16.84 -25.46 17.04
C ASN A 9 -17.70 -25.24 15.79
N THR A 10 -18.94 -24.82 15.97
CA THR A 10 -19.76 -24.33 14.86
C THR A 10 -19.25 -22.96 14.45
N HIS A 11 -18.38 -22.92 13.44
CA HIS A 11 -18.11 -21.70 12.69
C HIS A 11 -19.45 -21.10 12.21
N PRO A 12 -19.71 -19.80 12.42
CA PRO A 12 -20.91 -19.17 11.91
C PRO A 12 -20.97 -19.37 10.39
N ARG A 13 -22.09 -19.88 9.90
CA ARG A 13 -22.38 -20.03 8.47
C ARG A 13 -22.21 -18.64 7.83
N LEU A 14 -21.11 -18.47 7.09
CA LEU A 14 -20.89 -17.30 6.26
C LEU A 14 -22.09 -17.16 5.32
N HIS A 15 -22.85 -16.08 5.47
CA HIS A 15 -23.85 -15.71 4.48
C HIS A 15 -23.17 -15.68 3.10
N THR A 16 -23.72 -16.45 2.15
CA THR A 16 -23.22 -16.54 0.78
C THR A 16 -23.39 -15.18 0.11
N ILE A 17 -22.38 -14.32 0.21
CA ILE A 17 -22.32 -13.07 -0.53
C ILE A 17 -22.04 -13.42 -1.98
N ALA A 18 -22.78 -12.80 -2.89
CA ALA A 18 -22.62 -13.01 -4.33
C ALA A 18 -21.13 -12.87 -4.72
N PRO A 19 -20.58 -13.82 -5.48
CA PRO A 19 -19.21 -13.71 -5.96
C PRO A 19 -19.05 -12.40 -6.74
N ILE A 20 -17.90 -11.75 -6.55
CA ILE A 20 -17.51 -10.57 -7.33
C ILE A 20 -17.69 -10.91 -8.81
N ALA A 21 -18.53 -10.15 -9.53
CA ALA A 21 -18.77 -10.37 -10.94
C ALA A 21 -17.42 -10.40 -11.69
N PRO A 22 -17.18 -11.36 -12.59
CA PRO A 22 -15.86 -11.58 -13.18
C PRO A 22 -15.37 -10.42 -14.06
N ASN A 23 -16.28 -9.53 -14.48
CA ASN A 23 -15.94 -8.34 -15.26
C ASN A 23 -16.36 -7.07 -14.52
N PRO A 24 -15.46 -6.10 -14.33
CA PRO A 24 -15.81 -4.80 -13.79
C PRO A 24 -16.76 -4.07 -14.73
N ALA A 25 -17.65 -3.23 -14.17
CA ALA A 25 -18.31 -2.20 -14.94
C ALA A 25 -17.26 -1.26 -15.57
N PRO A 26 -17.52 -0.66 -16.75
CA PRO A 26 -16.63 0.34 -17.30
C PRO A 26 -16.40 1.46 -16.27
N PRO A 27 -15.17 2.00 -16.18
CA PRO A 27 -14.87 3.07 -15.23
C PRO A 27 -15.80 4.26 -15.48
N PRO A 28 -16.18 5.00 -14.42
CA PRO A 28 -17.02 6.19 -14.58
C PRO A 28 -16.36 7.22 -15.52
N SER A 29 -17.19 8.10 -16.11
CA SER A 29 -16.73 9.19 -16.98
C SER A 29 -16.10 10.37 -16.22
N TYR A 30 -16.09 10.33 -14.88
CA TYR A 30 -15.47 11.32 -13.98
C TYR A 30 -14.22 10.78 -13.26
N TYR A 31 -13.38 11.67 -12.75
CA TYR A 31 -12.16 11.41 -11.96
C TYR A 31 -12.40 11.49 -10.44
N THR A 32 -13.38 12.25 -10.00
CA THR A 32 -13.68 12.58 -8.60
C THR A 32 -15.00 12.00 -8.13
N TYR A 33 -15.13 11.77 -6.83
CA TYR A 33 -16.29 11.07 -6.25
C TYR A 33 -17.64 11.77 -6.51
N ASP A 34 -17.66 13.10 -6.61
CA ASP A 34 -18.86 13.91 -6.83
C ASP A 34 -18.91 14.58 -8.22
N ALA A 35 -17.96 14.24 -9.10
CA ALA A 35 -17.85 14.75 -10.47
C ALA A 35 -17.88 16.30 -10.56
N ASN A 36 -17.24 16.99 -9.62
CA ASN A 36 -17.21 18.45 -9.61
C ASN A 36 -16.60 19.02 -10.92
N PRO A 37 -17.34 19.83 -11.73
CA PRO A 37 -16.91 20.17 -13.08
C PRO A 37 -15.56 20.89 -13.18
N LEU A 38 -15.24 21.75 -12.21
CA LEU A 38 -14.01 22.55 -12.23
C LEU A 38 -12.77 21.67 -12.03
N ILE A 39 -12.84 20.75 -11.07
CA ILE A 39 -11.73 19.84 -10.80
C ILE A 39 -11.64 18.74 -11.86
N GLU A 40 -12.77 18.27 -12.40
CA GLU A 40 -12.80 17.32 -13.51
C GLU A 40 -12.05 17.86 -14.74
N GLN A 41 -12.32 19.11 -15.13
CA GLN A 41 -11.64 19.76 -16.24
C GLN A 41 -10.13 19.92 -15.94
N HIS A 42 -9.78 20.32 -14.72
CA HIS A 42 -8.37 20.45 -14.31
C HIS A 42 -7.62 19.11 -14.43
N ILE A 43 -8.20 18.03 -13.89
CA ILE A 43 -7.57 16.70 -13.93
C ILE A 43 -7.48 16.23 -15.39
N ALA A 44 -8.52 16.44 -16.21
CA ALA A 44 -8.49 16.10 -17.63
C ALA A 44 -7.36 16.82 -18.39
N ASP A 45 -7.14 18.10 -18.11
CA ASP A 45 -6.05 18.88 -18.69
C ASP A 45 -4.68 18.34 -18.29
N ASP A 46 -4.51 17.99 -17.01
CA ASP A 46 -3.30 17.32 -16.53
C ASP A 46 -3.07 15.99 -17.27
N GLN A 47 -4.11 15.15 -17.38
CA GLN A 47 -4.00 13.84 -18.03
C GLN A 47 -3.55 13.97 -19.49
N ARG A 48 -4.13 14.92 -20.25
CA ARG A 48 -3.73 15.19 -21.64
C ARG A 48 -2.27 15.62 -21.73
N ARG A 49 -1.83 16.54 -20.87
CA ARG A 49 -0.46 17.06 -20.85
C ARG A 49 0.57 16.00 -20.42
N ILE A 50 0.21 15.14 -19.48
CA ILE A 50 1.09 14.08 -18.99
C ILE A 50 1.22 12.99 -20.05
N ALA A 51 0.12 12.57 -20.68
CA ALA A 51 0.14 11.61 -21.77
C ALA A 51 1.04 12.07 -22.92
N ALA A 52 0.92 13.33 -23.36
CA ALA A 52 1.79 13.90 -24.39
C ALA A 52 3.29 13.87 -24.00
N GLN A 53 3.60 14.10 -22.73
CA GLN A 53 4.98 14.01 -22.23
C GLN A 53 5.50 12.58 -22.16
N ILE A 54 4.64 11.60 -21.90
CA ILE A 54 5.02 10.18 -21.91
C ILE A 54 5.26 9.69 -23.34
N THR A 55 4.33 10.00 -24.26
CA THR A 55 4.41 9.56 -25.67
C THR A 55 5.63 10.12 -26.38
N THR A 56 6.11 11.31 -26.02
CA THR A 56 7.36 11.88 -26.57
C THR A 56 8.64 11.21 -26.04
N ARG A 57 8.55 10.42 -24.96
CA ARG A 57 9.73 9.78 -24.31
C ARG A 57 9.88 8.30 -24.66
N ILE A 58 8.82 7.68 -25.17
CA ILE A 58 8.75 6.26 -25.52
C ILE A 58 8.45 6.17 -27.01
N ALA A 59 9.29 5.46 -27.77
CA ALA A 59 9.08 5.32 -29.20
C ALA A 59 7.69 4.68 -29.47
N PRO A 60 6.92 5.19 -30.46
CA PRO A 60 5.56 4.70 -30.73
C PRO A 60 5.47 3.18 -30.94
N VAL A 61 6.50 2.59 -31.56
CA VAL A 61 6.58 1.14 -31.78
C VAL A 61 6.51 0.32 -30.48
N HIS A 62 6.99 0.88 -29.35
CA HIS A 62 7.04 0.21 -28.06
C HIS A 62 5.88 0.54 -27.13
N LEU A 63 5.24 1.71 -27.28
CA LEU A 63 4.15 2.12 -26.40
C LEU A 63 2.86 1.39 -26.81
N ARG A 64 2.13 0.87 -25.82
CA ARG A 64 0.87 0.16 -26.03
C ARG A 64 -0.30 0.81 -25.32
N GLY A 65 -0.09 1.29 -24.10
CA GLY A 65 -1.13 2.01 -23.37
C GLY A 65 -0.59 2.79 -22.20
N ILE A 66 -1.30 3.85 -21.85
CA ILE A 66 -1.11 4.66 -20.65
C ILE A 66 -2.43 4.60 -19.88
N PHE A 67 -2.39 4.00 -18.70
CA PHE A 67 -3.56 3.82 -17.85
C PHE A 67 -3.39 4.63 -16.57
N LEU A 68 -4.38 5.46 -16.26
CA LEU A 68 -4.50 6.08 -14.95
C LEU A 68 -5.13 5.06 -13.99
N GLY A 69 -4.40 4.73 -12.93
CA GLY A 69 -4.85 3.95 -11.79
C GLY A 69 -5.11 4.85 -10.57
N GLY A 70 -4.97 4.28 -9.38
CA GLY A 70 -5.26 5.00 -8.13
C GLY A 70 -6.70 5.52 -8.06
N SER A 71 -7.00 6.39 -7.11
CA SER A 71 -8.36 6.91 -6.89
C SER A 71 -8.94 7.62 -8.11
N TYR A 72 -8.14 8.40 -8.85
CA TYR A 72 -8.62 9.11 -10.05
C TYR A 72 -8.96 8.18 -11.22
N GLY A 73 -8.25 7.05 -11.35
CA GLY A 73 -8.59 6.02 -12.34
C GLY A 73 -9.95 5.34 -12.05
N ARG A 74 -10.40 5.37 -10.79
CA ARG A 74 -11.67 4.79 -10.34
C ARG A 74 -12.83 5.79 -10.26
N GLY A 75 -12.58 7.07 -10.50
CA GLY A 75 -13.57 8.12 -10.24
C GLY A 75 -13.79 8.41 -8.75
N GLU A 76 -12.83 8.09 -7.89
CA GLU A 76 -12.92 8.27 -6.43
C GLU A 76 -11.91 9.31 -5.92
N GLY A 77 -11.33 10.10 -6.84
CA GLY A 77 -10.31 11.08 -6.50
C GLY A 77 -10.82 12.17 -5.56
N GLY A 78 -10.01 12.49 -4.54
CA GLY A 78 -10.27 13.64 -3.68
C GLY A 78 -9.72 14.94 -4.25
N TYR A 79 -10.14 16.06 -3.67
CA TYR A 79 -9.62 17.38 -4.00
C TYR A 79 -9.83 18.38 -2.84
N HIS A 80 -9.01 19.42 -2.82
CA HIS A 80 -9.14 20.52 -1.88
C HIS A 80 -10.09 21.57 -2.43
N ILE A 81 -10.99 22.06 -1.57
CA ILE A 81 -11.71 23.31 -1.77
C ILE A 81 -11.12 24.33 -0.80
N ARG A 82 -10.61 25.45 -1.32
CA ARG A 82 -10.23 26.62 -0.53
C ARG A 82 -10.99 27.82 -1.08
N LEU A 83 -11.52 28.66 -0.19
CA LEU A 83 -12.34 29.82 -0.59
C LEU A 83 -11.60 30.80 -1.51
N ASP A 84 -10.27 30.85 -1.42
CA ASP A 84 -9.40 31.78 -2.13
C ASP A 84 -8.75 31.19 -3.40
N ARG A 85 -8.94 29.90 -3.70
CA ARG A 85 -8.20 29.21 -4.78
C ARG A 85 -9.07 28.22 -5.54
N PRO A 86 -8.80 28.01 -6.84
CA PRO A 86 -9.46 26.96 -7.60
C PRO A 86 -9.22 25.59 -6.95
N PRO A 87 -10.19 24.66 -7.04
CA PRO A 87 -10.03 23.30 -6.56
C PRO A 87 -8.75 22.64 -7.07
N ARG A 88 -8.08 21.87 -6.22
CA ARG A 88 -6.84 21.15 -6.60
C ARG A 88 -6.89 19.68 -6.20
N PRO A 89 -6.34 18.77 -7.03
CA PRO A 89 -6.25 17.35 -6.70
C PRO A 89 -5.44 17.16 -5.41
N THR A 90 -5.90 16.27 -4.52
CA THR A 90 -5.25 15.93 -3.25
C THR A 90 -4.42 14.65 -3.34
N ASN A 91 -4.86 13.71 -4.18
CA ASN A 91 -4.21 12.42 -4.35
C ASN A 91 -3.10 12.53 -5.41
N GLY A 92 -2.13 11.63 -5.38
CA GLY A 92 -1.15 11.52 -6.45
C GLY A 92 -1.74 10.92 -7.72
N TYR A 93 -1.10 11.19 -8.87
CA TYR A 93 -1.40 10.47 -10.11
C TYR A 93 -0.56 9.21 -10.21
N GLU A 94 -1.23 8.08 -10.43
CA GLU A 94 -0.60 6.77 -10.55
C GLU A 94 -0.84 6.21 -11.94
N TYR A 95 0.23 5.95 -12.69
CA TYR A 95 0.13 5.50 -14.07
C TYR A 95 0.74 4.11 -14.25
N ASN A 96 0.02 3.27 -14.98
CA ASN A 96 0.53 2.03 -15.54
C ASN A 96 0.85 2.27 -17.02
N ILE A 97 2.12 2.21 -17.37
CA ILE A 97 2.61 2.39 -18.75
C ILE A 97 2.93 1.03 -19.31
N LEU A 98 2.14 0.61 -20.29
CA LEU A 98 2.31 -0.66 -20.96
C LEU A 98 3.19 -0.51 -22.18
N ILE A 99 4.26 -1.30 -22.21
CA ILE A 99 5.18 -1.39 -23.34
C ILE A 99 5.30 -2.82 -23.85
N ASN A 100 5.79 -2.96 -25.08
CA ASN A 100 6.13 -4.25 -25.64
C ASN A 100 7.45 -4.19 -26.44
N SER A 101 7.94 -5.36 -26.84
CA SER A 101 9.06 -5.51 -27.79
C SER A 101 10.31 -4.72 -27.39
N THR A 102 10.60 -4.67 -26.08
CA THR A 102 11.79 -3.97 -25.53
C THR A 102 12.75 -4.95 -24.88
N ASN A 103 14.05 -4.75 -25.08
CA ASN A 103 15.11 -5.45 -24.37
C ASN A 103 15.42 -4.81 -23.00
N ALA A 104 16.28 -5.45 -22.21
CA ALA A 104 16.60 -4.98 -20.85
C ALA A 104 17.21 -3.57 -20.80
N LYS A 105 18.08 -3.22 -21.76
CA LYS A 105 18.72 -1.89 -21.83
C LYS A 105 17.69 -0.81 -22.15
N GLN A 106 16.82 -1.06 -23.14
CA GLN A 106 15.73 -0.16 -23.50
C GLN A 106 14.78 0.08 -22.32
N ARG A 107 14.39 -0.99 -21.60
CA ARG A 107 13.53 -0.87 -20.42
C ARG A 107 14.19 -0.04 -19.31
N ARG A 108 15.49 -0.24 -19.05
CA ARG A 108 16.23 0.57 -18.07
C ARG A 108 16.24 2.04 -18.45
N LEU A 109 16.46 2.36 -19.73
CA LEU A 109 16.43 3.72 -20.24
C LEU A 109 15.04 4.35 -20.11
N ILE A 110 13.98 3.63 -20.48
CA ILE A 110 12.59 4.09 -20.34
C ILE A 110 12.28 4.38 -18.87
N ARG A 111 12.62 3.46 -17.95
CA ARG A 111 12.44 3.67 -16.50
C ARG A 111 13.15 4.92 -16.00
N ALA A 112 14.40 5.15 -16.41
CA ALA A 112 15.14 6.35 -16.03
C ALA A 112 14.48 7.64 -16.54
N ARG A 113 14.02 7.65 -17.81
CA ARG A 113 13.30 8.78 -18.40
C ARG A 113 11.98 9.06 -17.69
N LEU A 114 11.23 8.02 -17.34
CA LEU A 114 9.98 8.14 -16.60
C LEU A 114 10.21 8.62 -15.17
N ALA A 115 11.23 8.10 -14.47
CA ALA A 115 11.58 8.56 -13.13
C ALA A 115 11.95 10.05 -13.13
N HIS A 116 12.71 10.51 -14.12
CA HIS A 116 13.00 11.94 -14.28
C HIS A 116 11.73 12.75 -14.57
N LEU A 117 10.85 12.27 -15.46
CA LEU A 117 9.58 12.94 -15.75
C LEU A 117 8.69 13.04 -14.49
N ALA A 118 8.61 11.97 -13.69
CA ALA A 118 7.85 11.95 -12.44
C ALA A 118 8.34 13.04 -11.48
N ALA A 119 9.65 13.18 -11.30
CA ALA A 119 10.23 14.22 -10.45
C ALA A 119 9.97 15.65 -10.97
N VAL A 120 9.93 15.84 -12.30
CA VAL A 120 9.57 17.13 -12.91
C VAL A 120 8.08 17.44 -12.69
N LEU A 121 7.20 16.48 -12.97
CA LEU A 121 5.75 16.63 -12.80
C LEU A 121 5.38 16.85 -11.33
N GLN A 122 6.00 16.11 -10.41
CA GLN A 122 5.75 16.26 -8.98
C GLN A 122 6.07 17.67 -8.48
N ARG A 123 7.20 18.24 -8.92
CA ARG A 123 7.54 19.64 -8.60
C ARG A 123 6.55 20.64 -9.20
N ARG A 124 6.09 20.39 -10.43
CA ARG A 124 5.16 21.29 -11.14
C ARG A 124 3.74 21.25 -10.55
N LEU A 125 3.27 20.05 -10.23
CA LEU A 125 1.89 19.80 -9.81
C LEU A 125 1.72 19.90 -8.29
N GLY A 126 2.81 19.80 -7.53
CA GLY A 126 2.76 19.83 -6.06
C GLY A 126 2.18 18.55 -5.44
N MET A 127 2.05 17.47 -6.22
CA MET A 127 1.53 16.18 -5.81
C MET A 127 2.41 15.06 -6.36
N THR A 128 2.39 13.88 -5.74
CA THR A 128 3.16 12.74 -6.21
C THR A 128 2.69 12.28 -7.59
N VAL A 129 3.63 11.98 -8.49
CA VAL A 129 3.34 11.32 -9.77
C VAL A 129 4.18 10.07 -9.87
N THR A 130 3.56 8.92 -10.11
CA THR A 130 4.26 7.63 -10.20
C THR A 130 4.00 6.96 -11.55
N PHE A 131 5.04 6.31 -12.06
CA PHE A 131 4.99 5.54 -13.30
C PHE A 131 5.43 4.11 -13.04
N GLN A 132 4.50 3.17 -13.22
CA GLN A 132 4.78 1.74 -13.21
C GLN A 132 4.90 1.25 -14.66
N LEU A 133 6.07 0.72 -15.02
CA LEU A 133 6.32 0.18 -16.35
C LEU A 133 5.94 -1.30 -16.41
N LEU A 134 4.92 -1.63 -17.20
CA LEU A 134 4.41 -2.98 -17.43
C LEU A 134 4.83 -3.49 -18.81
N ARG A 135 4.94 -4.81 -18.92
CA ARG A 135 5.30 -5.50 -20.16
C ARG A 135 4.12 -6.28 -20.67
N GLN A 136 3.73 -6.06 -21.92
CA GLN A 136 2.64 -6.79 -22.56
C GLN A 136 2.88 -8.30 -22.52
N GLU A 137 4.11 -8.75 -22.75
CA GLU A 137 4.46 -10.17 -22.75
C GLU A 137 4.34 -10.86 -21.38
N ARG A 138 4.08 -10.10 -20.31
CA ARG A 138 3.85 -10.61 -18.95
C ARG A 138 2.41 -10.43 -18.48
N LEU A 139 1.50 -10.00 -19.36
CA LEU A 139 0.09 -9.81 -18.99
C LEU A 139 -0.70 -11.11 -19.02
N SER A 140 -0.28 -12.12 -19.79
CA SER A 140 -0.92 -13.44 -19.83
C SER A 140 -0.66 -14.29 -18.58
N ASP A 141 0.44 -14.01 -17.88
CA ASP A 141 0.80 -14.60 -16.59
C ASP A 141 1.30 -13.51 -15.64
N PRO A 142 0.41 -12.57 -15.23
CA PRO A 142 0.80 -11.51 -14.35
C PRO A 142 1.02 -12.12 -12.96
N PRO A 143 2.10 -11.74 -12.23
CA PRO A 143 2.21 -12.15 -10.84
C PRO A 143 0.94 -11.68 -10.12
N ILE A 144 0.30 -12.57 -9.35
CA ILE A 144 -0.99 -12.32 -8.70
C ILE A 144 -0.79 -11.29 -7.56
N ARG A 145 -0.63 -10.03 -7.96
CA ARG A 145 -0.37 -8.88 -7.11
C ARG A 145 -1.63 -8.07 -6.98
N LEU A 146 -1.84 -7.47 -5.82
CA LEU A 146 -2.97 -6.58 -5.57
C LEU A 146 -3.07 -5.47 -6.64
N ALA A 147 -1.94 -4.81 -6.95
CA ALA A 147 -1.91 -3.76 -7.97
C ALA A 147 -2.27 -4.24 -9.39
N ALA A 148 -1.97 -5.52 -9.72
CA ALA A 148 -2.36 -6.08 -11.02
C ALA A 148 -3.87 -6.39 -11.06
N ALA A 149 -4.44 -6.88 -9.97
CA ALA A 149 -5.87 -7.07 -9.83
C ALA A 149 -6.63 -5.74 -9.87
N GLU A 150 -6.12 -4.69 -9.20
CA GLU A 150 -6.69 -3.34 -9.25
C GLU A 150 -6.65 -2.74 -10.66
N LEU A 151 -5.56 -2.95 -11.41
CA LEU A 151 -5.46 -2.54 -12.82
C LEU A 151 -6.52 -3.21 -13.69
N CYS A 152 -6.84 -4.49 -13.44
CA CYS A 152 -7.88 -5.20 -14.18
C CYS A 152 -9.27 -4.58 -13.96
N TRP A 153 -9.50 -3.99 -12.79
CA TRP A 153 -10.81 -3.57 -12.35
C TRP A 153 -11.15 -2.12 -12.61
N ASN A 154 -10.25 -1.18 -12.30
CA ASN A 154 -10.61 0.23 -12.30
C ASN A 154 -9.45 1.08 -12.85
N ARG A 155 -9.33 1.06 -14.17
CA ARG A 155 -8.34 1.81 -14.93
C ARG A 155 -9.05 2.75 -15.89
N ARG A 156 -8.46 3.91 -16.11
CA ARG A 156 -8.86 4.81 -17.19
C ARG A 156 -7.77 4.83 -18.25
N LEU A 157 -8.09 4.44 -19.49
CA LEU A 157 -7.18 4.62 -20.61
C LEU A 157 -7.03 6.13 -20.88
N ILE A 158 -5.80 6.62 -20.88
CA ILE A 158 -5.48 8.01 -21.20
C ILE A 158 -4.96 8.14 -22.63
N ALA A 159 -4.16 7.17 -23.10
CA ALA A 159 -3.68 7.11 -24.48
C ALA A 159 -3.21 5.70 -24.85
N GLY A 160 -3.35 5.32 -26.13
CA GLY A 160 -2.92 4.03 -26.66
C GLY A 160 -4.09 3.14 -27.06
N ASP A 161 -3.86 1.84 -27.09
CA ASP A 161 -4.80 0.83 -27.55
C ASP A 161 -5.55 0.19 -26.37
N THR A 162 -6.89 0.24 -26.41
CA THR A 162 -7.77 -0.37 -25.40
C THR A 162 -7.69 -1.89 -25.41
N ALA A 163 -7.49 -2.51 -26.58
CA ALA A 163 -7.58 -3.96 -26.78
C ALA A 163 -6.42 -4.73 -26.12
N VAL A 164 -5.34 -4.04 -25.76
CA VAL A 164 -4.16 -4.70 -25.15
C VAL A 164 -4.49 -5.31 -23.79
N LEU A 165 -5.56 -4.85 -23.14
CA LEU A 165 -5.97 -5.33 -21.83
C LEU A 165 -6.92 -6.51 -21.90
N ASP A 166 -7.46 -6.82 -23.08
CA ASP A 166 -8.25 -8.05 -23.30
C ASP A 166 -7.37 -9.30 -23.12
N GLN A 167 -6.04 -9.11 -23.09
CA GLN A 167 -5.04 -10.15 -22.80
C GLN A 167 -4.85 -10.42 -21.30
N LEU A 168 -5.39 -9.57 -20.42
CA LEU A 168 -5.33 -9.81 -18.98
C LEU A 168 -6.35 -10.89 -18.60
N PRO A 169 -5.94 -11.96 -17.91
CA PRO A 169 -6.90 -12.91 -17.38
C PRO A 169 -7.82 -12.19 -16.36
N PRO A 170 -9.07 -12.65 -16.18
CA PRO A 170 -9.93 -12.13 -15.12
C PRO A 170 -9.28 -12.44 -13.76
N LEU A 171 -8.58 -11.45 -13.20
CA LEU A 171 -7.99 -11.56 -11.88
C LEU A 171 -9.08 -11.35 -10.83
N LEU A 172 -9.54 -12.46 -10.26
CA LEU A 172 -10.47 -12.43 -9.14
C LEU A 172 -9.70 -12.06 -7.86
N PHE A 173 -10.17 -11.04 -7.14
CA PHE A 173 -9.48 -10.53 -5.95
C PHE A 173 -9.29 -11.58 -4.83
N HIS A 174 -10.11 -12.62 -4.78
CA HIS A 174 -9.95 -13.70 -3.81
C HIS A 174 -8.71 -14.58 -4.08
N HIS A 175 -8.09 -14.46 -5.25
CA HIS A 175 -6.82 -15.11 -5.57
C HIS A 175 -5.60 -14.28 -5.19
N VAL A 176 -5.75 -13.01 -4.77
CA VAL A 176 -4.62 -12.18 -4.35
C VAL A 176 -3.90 -12.87 -3.20
N ASP A 177 -2.61 -13.10 -3.38
CA ASP A 177 -1.78 -13.74 -2.37
C ASP A 177 -1.86 -12.90 -1.06
N PRO A 178 -2.20 -13.51 0.09
CA PRO A 178 -2.27 -12.81 1.36
C PRO A 178 -1.00 -12.01 1.71
N SER A 179 0.16 -12.40 1.18
CA SER A 179 1.42 -11.66 1.34
C SER A 179 1.40 -10.26 0.75
N GLU A 180 0.55 -9.98 -0.25
CA GLU A 180 0.33 -8.63 -0.79
C GLU A 180 -0.33 -7.71 0.25
N ILE A 181 -1.24 -8.26 1.06
CA ILE A 181 -1.86 -7.52 2.16
C ILE A 181 -0.85 -7.30 3.29
N THR A 182 0.01 -8.28 3.59
CA THR A 182 1.13 -8.07 4.51
C THR A 182 2.06 -6.95 3.99
N ARG A 183 2.33 -6.87 2.68
CA ARG A 183 3.11 -5.77 2.08
C ARG A 183 2.40 -4.43 2.16
N LEU A 184 1.08 -4.40 1.93
CA LEU A 184 0.26 -3.20 2.12
C LEU A 184 0.42 -2.70 3.57
N LEU A 185 0.24 -3.57 4.55
CA LEU A 185 0.37 -3.22 5.97
C LEU A 185 1.79 -2.79 6.35
N LEU A 186 2.84 -3.40 5.76
CA LEU A 186 4.23 -2.94 5.91
C LEU A 186 4.39 -1.50 5.42
N HIS A 187 3.89 -1.19 4.22
CA HIS A 187 3.97 0.16 3.66
C HIS A 187 3.18 1.16 4.52
N ARG A 188 2.05 0.76 5.09
CA ARG A 188 1.29 1.62 6.03
C ARG A 188 2.00 1.82 7.37
N GLY A 189 2.68 0.81 7.90
CA GLY A 189 3.47 1.02 9.12
C GLY A 189 4.71 1.89 8.88
N GLN A 190 5.29 1.92 7.67
CA GLN A 190 6.30 2.93 7.32
C GLN A 190 5.75 4.36 7.47
N LEU A 191 4.49 4.59 7.07
CA LEU A 191 3.85 5.90 7.27
C LEU A 191 3.73 6.25 8.76
N LEU A 192 3.48 5.27 9.63
CA LEU A 192 3.43 5.47 11.07
C LEU A 192 4.80 5.82 11.68
N LEU A 193 5.89 5.22 11.16
CA LEU A 193 7.25 5.60 11.56
C LEU A 193 7.57 7.03 11.13
N LEU A 194 7.21 7.39 9.89
CA LEU A 194 7.37 8.76 9.39
C LEU A 194 6.59 9.77 10.24
N THR A 195 5.37 9.45 10.67
CA THR A 195 4.61 10.34 11.56
C THR A 195 5.19 10.42 12.97
N GLN A 196 5.76 9.32 13.52
CA GLN A 196 6.52 9.38 14.77
C GLN A 196 7.76 10.30 14.66
N GLN A 197 8.51 10.20 13.55
CA GLN A 197 9.63 11.11 13.28
C GLN A 197 9.14 12.56 13.21
N GLN A 198 8.03 12.84 12.51
CA GLN A 198 7.47 14.19 12.45
C GLN A 198 7.06 14.77 13.82
N LEU A 199 6.56 13.91 14.72
CA LEU A 199 6.23 14.33 16.08
C LEU A 199 7.48 14.67 16.88
N ARG A 200 8.50 13.81 16.81
CA ARG A 200 9.79 14.01 17.48
C ARG A 200 10.47 15.29 17.02
N ASP A 201 10.52 15.49 15.71
CA ASP A 201 11.17 16.64 15.08
C ASP A 201 10.27 17.89 15.10
N ARG A 202 9.08 17.78 15.70
CA ARG A 202 8.04 18.82 15.83
C ARG A 202 7.54 19.39 14.50
N THR A 203 7.87 18.78 13.37
CA THR A 203 7.42 19.22 12.04
C THR A 203 5.92 19.00 11.84
N ALA A 204 5.32 18.02 12.54
CA ALA A 204 3.88 17.76 12.54
C ALA A 204 3.02 18.93 13.09
N TYR A 205 3.61 19.88 13.81
CA TYR A 205 2.89 21.01 14.41
C TYR A 205 2.81 22.24 13.50
N THR A 206 3.43 22.20 12.33
CA THR A 206 3.20 23.20 11.26
C THR A 206 1.89 22.89 10.54
N GLU A 207 1.26 23.88 9.89
CA GLU A 207 0.02 23.65 9.13
C GLU A 207 0.20 22.55 8.07
N HIS A 208 1.23 22.66 7.24
CA HIS A 208 1.54 21.67 6.21
C HIS A 208 1.95 20.31 6.80
N GLY A 209 2.76 20.32 7.86
CA GLY A 209 3.19 19.08 8.51
C GLY A 209 2.03 18.34 9.17
N ARG A 210 1.06 19.06 9.73
CA ARG A 210 -0.17 18.52 10.32
C ARG A 210 -1.07 17.89 9.26
N GLU A 211 -1.24 18.54 8.12
CA GLU A 211 -1.97 18.01 6.98
C GLU A 211 -1.35 16.70 6.48
N LEU A 212 -0.03 16.69 6.28
CA LEU A 212 0.70 15.49 5.88
C LEU A 212 0.60 14.37 6.93
N PHE A 213 0.64 14.73 8.22
CA PHE A 213 0.48 13.80 9.34
C PHE A 213 -0.89 13.10 9.28
N PHE A 214 -1.99 13.85 9.19
CA PHE A 214 -3.33 13.25 9.12
C PHE A 214 -3.60 12.52 7.82
N ASN A 215 -3.07 12.99 6.69
CA ASN A 215 -3.15 12.27 5.42
C ASN A 215 -2.55 10.86 5.56
N ARG A 216 -1.37 10.74 6.17
CA ARG A 216 -0.71 9.46 6.45
C ARG A 216 -1.54 8.59 7.39
N LEU A 217 -2.06 9.14 8.49
CA LEU A 217 -2.90 8.37 9.42
C LEU A 217 -4.19 7.87 8.76
N CYS A 218 -4.85 8.68 7.93
CA CYS A 218 -6.05 8.29 7.20
C CYS A 218 -5.76 7.14 6.22
N GLN A 219 -4.62 7.18 5.52
CA GLN A 219 -4.20 6.06 4.66
C GLN A 219 -4.01 4.75 5.45
N VAL A 220 -3.49 4.83 6.68
CA VAL A 220 -3.33 3.67 7.56
C VAL A 220 -4.69 3.10 7.97
N ILE A 221 -5.66 3.96 8.32
CA ILE A 221 -7.03 3.55 8.67
C ILE A 221 -7.69 2.83 7.50
N LEU A 222 -7.66 3.42 6.31
CA LEU A 222 -8.31 2.86 5.13
C LEU A 222 -7.74 1.49 4.77
N SER A 223 -6.42 1.37 4.72
CA SER A 223 -5.77 0.08 4.43
C SER A 223 -5.90 -0.94 5.56
N SER A 224 -6.19 -0.51 6.79
CA SER A 224 -6.60 -1.44 7.85
C SER A 224 -7.97 -2.06 7.54
N GLY A 225 -8.90 -1.29 6.95
CA GLY A 225 -10.17 -1.81 6.44
C GLY A 225 -9.98 -2.77 5.27
N GLU A 226 -9.08 -2.43 4.34
CA GLU A 226 -8.69 -3.33 3.24
C GLU A 226 -8.18 -4.67 3.76
N ALA A 227 -7.27 -4.65 4.73
CA ALA A 227 -6.72 -5.85 5.33
C ALA A 227 -7.78 -6.69 6.05
N ARG A 228 -8.71 -6.06 6.78
CA ARG A 228 -9.83 -6.74 7.45
C ARG A 228 -10.74 -7.46 6.45
N LEU A 229 -11.09 -6.78 5.34
CA LEU A 229 -11.88 -7.39 4.28
C LEU A 229 -11.12 -8.51 3.57
N ALA A 230 -9.84 -8.31 3.28
CA ALA A 230 -9.02 -9.32 2.63
C ALA A 230 -8.85 -10.57 3.50
N ALA A 231 -8.72 -10.41 4.82
CA ALA A 231 -8.63 -11.52 5.76
C ALA A 231 -9.81 -12.50 5.59
N ILE A 232 -11.03 -11.97 5.43
CA ILE A 232 -12.26 -12.76 5.25
C ILE A 232 -12.65 -12.98 3.78
N GLY A 233 -11.75 -12.71 2.83
CA GLY A 233 -12.02 -12.91 1.40
C GLY A 233 -13.06 -11.95 0.78
N ARG A 234 -13.38 -10.84 1.45
CA ARG A 234 -14.39 -9.84 1.01
C ARG A 234 -13.78 -8.55 0.47
N TYR A 235 -12.48 -8.51 0.18
CA TYR A 235 -11.83 -7.33 -0.41
C TYR A 235 -12.53 -6.84 -1.68
N HIS A 236 -12.54 -5.53 -1.88
CA HIS A 236 -13.03 -4.89 -3.10
C HIS A 236 -12.17 -3.65 -3.42
N PRO A 237 -11.91 -3.32 -4.70
CA PRO A 237 -11.09 -2.17 -5.06
C PRO A 237 -11.81 -0.81 -4.85
N LEU A 238 -13.13 -0.78 -5.03
CA LEU A 238 -13.92 0.45 -4.82
C LEU A 238 -14.08 0.77 -3.33
N ALA A 239 -13.84 2.03 -2.97
CA ALA A 239 -14.00 2.55 -1.62
C ALA A 239 -15.46 2.43 -1.12
N SER A 240 -16.44 2.71 -1.99
CA SER A 240 -17.88 2.59 -1.69
C SER A 240 -18.26 1.16 -1.28
N GLU A 241 -17.84 0.17 -2.07
CA GLU A 241 -18.06 -1.24 -1.80
C GLU A 241 -17.35 -1.72 -0.53
N ARG A 242 -16.11 -1.28 -0.31
CA ARG A 242 -15.40 -1.58 0.95
C ARG A 242 -16.15 -1.03 2.16
N MET A 243 -16.68 0.18 2.07
CA MET A 243 -17.46 0.81 3.13
C MET A 243 -18.70 -0.01 3.48
N LEU A 244 -19.48 -0.44 2.48
CA LEU A 244 -20.66 -1.27 2.66
C LEU A 244 -20.29 -2.61 3.30
N ARG A 245 -19.30 -3.31 2.74
CA ARG A 245 -18.86 -4.62 3.23
C ARG A 245 -18.32 -4.56 4.65
N LEU A 246 -17.56 -3.52 5.00
CA LEU A 246 -17.06 -3.31 6.36
C LEU A 246 -18.20 -3.01 7.35
N LYS A 247 -19.20 -2.23 6.94
CA LYS A 247 -20.38 -1.97 7.77
C LYS A 247 -21.13 -3.25 8.10
N ASP A 248 -21.24 -4.17 7.14
CA ASP A 248 -21.91 -5.45 7.28
C ASP A 248 -21.07 -6.52 7.99
N MET A 249 -19.82 -6.20 8.39
CA MET A 249 -18.99 -7.14 9.13
C MET A 249 -19.44 -7.22 10.60
N ASP A 250 -19.83 -8.43 11.01
CA ASP A 250 -20.09 -8.75 12.41
C ASP A 250 -18.77 -9.06 13.14
N VAL A 251 -18.08 -8.00 13.58
CA VAL A 251 -16.81 -8.11 14.32
C VAL A 251 -16.88 -7.23 15.56
N SER A 252 -16.38 -7.76 16.69
CA SER A 252 -16.22 -7.00 17.93
C SER A 252 -15.51 -5.65 17.66
N ARG A 253 -16.04 -4.56 18.25
CA ARG A 253 -15.53 -3.18 18.09
C ARG A 253 -15.64 -2.60 16.67
N ASN A 254 -16.41 -3.21 15.76
CA ASN A 254 -16.59 -2.68 14.40
C ASN A 254 -17.14 -1.25 14.39
N ALA A 255 -18.09 -0.90 15.27
CA ALA A 255 -18.65 0.45 15.34
C ALA A 255 -17.59 1.57 15.54
N ARG A 256 -16.65 1.38 16.47
CA ARG A 256 -15.57 2.36 16.73
C ARG A 256 -14.60 2.46 15.55
N PHE A 257 -14.31 1.33 14.90
CA PHE A 257 -13.50 1.32 13.70
C PHE A 257 -14.20 2.03 12.54
N MET A 258 -15.49 1.78 12.34
CA MET A 258 -16.28 2.41 11.28
C MET A 258 -16.34 3.92 11.44
N SER A 259 -16.49 4.46 12.66
CA SER A 259 -16.40 5.91 12.87
C SER A 259 -15.07 6.50 12.39
N LEU A 260 -13.95 5.83 12.67
CA LEU A 260 -12.63 6.25 12.17
C LEU A 260 -12.52 6.10 10.65
N TYR A 261 -13.07 5.01 10.10
CA TYR A 261 -12.99 4.71 8.68
C TYR A 261 -13.82 5.71 7.85
N TYR A 262 -15.02 6.08 8.31
CA TYR A 262 -15.84 7.14 7.71
C TYR A 262 -15.11 8.48 7.71
N LEU A 263 -14.54 8.87 8.86
CA LEU A 263 -13.77 10.11 8.99
C LEU A 263 -12.57 10.12 8.02
N ALA A 264 -11.81 9.03 7.96
CA ALA A 264 -10.65 8.90 7.08
C ALA A 264 -11.04 8.98 5.60
N ASN A 265 -12.18 8.36 5.22
CA ASN A 265 -12.67 8.42 3.86
C ASN A 265 -13.11 9.84 3.46
N GLN A 266 -13.87 10.52 4.32
CA GLN A 266 -14.26 11.92 4.10
C GLN A 266 -13.04 12.85 4.04
N TYR A 267 -12.06 12.63 4.93
CA TYR A 267 -10.83 13.41 4.94
C TYR A 267 -10.07 13.30 3.62
N LEU A 268 -9.90 12.10 3.06
CA LEU A 268 -9.20 11.96 1.78
C LEU A 268 -10.02 12.47 0.58
N GLN A 269 -11.35 12.55 0.68
CA GLN A 269 -12.20 13.07 -0.38
C GLN A 269 -12.15 14.61 -0.47
N TYR A 270 -12.28 15.30 0.66
CA TYR A 270 -12.48 16.77 0.68
C TYR A 270 -11.36 17.56 1.39
N SER A 271 -10.49 16.86 2.13
CA SER A 271 -9.34 17.40 2.87
C SER A 271 -9.59 18.65 3.71
N ASN A 272 -10.83 18.88 4.15
CA ASN A 272 -11.25 20.07 4.90
C ASN A 272 -12.02 19.70 6.18
N VAL A 273 -11.59 18.64 6.87
CA VAL A 273 -12.28 18.23 8.09
C VAL A 273 -11.80 19.08 9.26
N THR A 274 -12.64 20.05 9.65
CA THR A 274 -12.47 20.92 10.81
C THR A 274 -12.14 20.13 12.08
N ASP A 275 -12.70 18.92 12.22
CA ASP A 275 -12.56 18.04 13.39
C ASP A 275 -11.11 17.60 13.68
N LEU A 276 -10.20 17.72 12.70
CA LEU A 276 -8.79 17.34 12.88
C LEU A 276 -7.87 18.53 13.13
N ARG A 277 -8.38 19.77 13.12
CA ARG A 277 -7.55 20.97 13.33
C ARG A 277 -6.98 21.06 14.74
N ASP A 278 -7.80 20.75 15.74
CA ASP A 278 -7.45 20.89 17.16
C ASP A 278 -7.17 19.55 17.85
N ALA A 279 -7.19 18.46 17.07
CA ALA A 279 -6.91 17.12 17.53
C ALA A 279 -5.52 16.96 18.21
N ASN A 280 -5.46 16.16 19.28
CA ASN A 280 -4.19 15.83 19.92
C ASN A 280 -3.39 14.84 19.05
N LEU A 281 -2.26 15.30 18.50
CA LEU A 281 -1.47 14.50 17.56
C LEU A 281 -0.88 13.22 18.18
N LEU A 282 -0.45 13.27 19.44
CA LEU A 282 0.11 12.11 20.14
C LEU A 282 -0.96 11.05 20.40
N GLU A 283 -2.16 11.48 20.79
CA GLU A 283 -3.30 10.58 20.99
C GLU A 283 -3.71 9.90 19.68
N TRP A 284 -3.79 10.66 18.59
CA TRP A 284 -4.08 10.11 17.27
C TRP A 284 -3.02 9.13 16.81
N GLN A 285 -1.74 9.46 16.96
CA GLN A 285 -0.64 8.55 16.64
C GLN A 285 -0.78 7.23 17.40
N ALA A 286 -0.95 7.28 18.72
CA ALA A 286 -1.09 6.10 19.57
C ALA A 286 -2.31 5.25 19.19
N ARG A 287 -3.46 5.91 18.95
CA ARG A 287 -4.71 5.26 18.55
C ARG A 287 -4.59 4.53 17.21
N ILE A 288 -3.97 5.17 16.21
CA ILE A 288 -3.83 4.57 14.88
C ILE A 288 -2.73 3.51 14.85
N MET A 289 -1.66 3.66 15.61
CA MET A 289 -0.67 2.58 15.81
C MET A 289 -1.30 1.35 16.44
N TRP A 290 -2.15 1.52 17.47
CA TRP A 290 -2.88 0.40 18.06
C TRP A 290 -3.78 -0.29 17.04
N LEU A 291 -4.56 0.49 16.27
CA LEU A 291 -5.44 -0.04 15.21
C LEU A 291 -4.66 -0.84 14.16
N TRP A 292 -3.54 -0.28 13.68
CA TRP A 292 -2.70 -0.94 12.68
C TRP A 292 -2.08 -2.23 13.23
N SER A 293 -1.57 -2.20 14.46
CA SER A 293 -0.94 -3.36 15.13
C SER A 293 -1.96 -4.48 15.38
N ASP A 294 -3.16 -4.13 15.84
CA ASP A 294 -4.29 -5.06 16.01
C ASP A 294 -4.69 -5.67 14.66
N THR A 295 -4.81 -4.85 13.62
CA THR A 295 -5.17 -5.32 12.27
C THR A 295 -4.11 -6.25 11.69
N LEU A 296 -2.82 -5.90 11.80
CA LEU A 296 -1.73 -6.76 11.36
C LEU A 296 -1.74 -8.08 12.13
N ARG A 297 -1.96 -8.04 13.45
CA ARG A 297 -2.02 -9.24 14.28
C ARG A 297 -3.15 -10.17 13.86
N GLN A 298 -4.35 -9.63 13.67
CA GLN A 298 -5.51 -10.41 13.24
C GLN A 298 -5.29 -11.01 11.85
N PHE A 299 -4.82 -10.19 10.91
CA PHE A 299 -4.54 -10.64 9.54
C PHE A 299 -3.51 -11.77 9.51
N GLU A 300 -2.37 -11.60 10.18
CA GLU A 300 -1.30 -12.61 10.20
C GLU A 300 -1.71 -13.88 10.96
N THR A 301 -2.51 -13.75 12.02
CA THR A 301 -3.10 -14.90 12.72
C THR A 301 -3.96 -15.73 11.77
N GLN A 302 -4.85 -15.06 11.02
CA GLN A 302 -5.74 -15.70 10.08
C GLN A 302 -4.98 -16.32 8.90
N ARG A 303 -4.02 -15.58 8.32
CA ARG A 303 -3.17 -16.06 7.21
C ARG A 303 -2.41 -17.33 7.55
N ARG A 304 -2.01 -17.49 8.82
CA ARG A 304 -1.16 -18.61 9.27
C ARG A 304 -1.92 -19.75 9.96
N GLY A 305 -3.18 -19.52 10.33
CA GLY A 305 -3.98 -20.48 11.09
C GLY A 305 -3.55 -20.67 12.55
N HIS A 306 -2.72 -19.80 13.12
CA HIS A 306 -2.34 -19.85 14.54
C HIS A 306 -2.15 -18.47 15.14
N LEU A 307 -2.38 -18.37 16.46
CA LEU A 307 -2.26 -17.12 17.22
C LEU A 307 -0.82 -16.61 17.25
N LEU A 308 -0.64 -15.32 16.97
CA LEU A 308 0.63 -14.64 17.19
C LEU A 308 0.85 -14.40 18.69
N GLN A 309 1.95 -14.96 19.22
CA GLN A 309 2.27 -14.86 20.65
C GLN A 309 2.79 -13.48 21.04
N SER A 310 3.84 -12.99 20.35
CA SER A 310 4.46 -11.69 20.62
C SER A 310 5.20 -11.16 19.39
N TRP A 311 5.45 -9.85 19.32
CA TRP A 311 6.18 -9.27 18.18
C TRP A 311 7.68 -9.62 18.19
N GLU A 312 8.27 -9.80 19.37
CA GLU A 312 9.65 -10.26 19.58
C GLU A 312 9.85 -11.65 19.02
N THR A 313 8.91 -12.54 19.33
CA THR A 313 8.87 -13.90 18.80
C THR A 313 8.74 -13.89 17.27
N GLU A 314 7.85 -13.02 16.77
CA GLU A 314 7.65 -12.83 15.35
C GLU A 314 8.83 -12.20 14.63
N CYS A 315 9.72 -11.53 15.35
CA CYS A 315 10.92 -10.93 14.80
C CYS A 315 12.00 -11.97 14.46
N HIS A 316 11.78 -13.26 14.75
CA HIS A 316 12.74 -14.31 14.47
C HIS A 316 12.60 -14.88 13.03
N PRO A 317 13.69 -15.25 12.34
CA PRO A 317 13.66 -15.80 10.97
C PRO A 317 12.98 -17.18 10.85
N ARG A 318 12.32 -17.70 11.90
CA ARG A 318 11.64 -18.99 11.85
C ARG A 318 10.26 -18.90 11.18
N TYR A 319 9.66 -17.71 11.16
CA TYR A 319 8.29 -17.54 10.69
C TYR A 319 8.21 -16.98 9.28
N ASP A 320 7.37 -17.61 8.46
CA ASP A 320 7.09 -17.16 7.10
C ASP A 320 6.14 -15.96 7.04
N LYS A 321 6.60 -14.89 6.39
CA LYS A 321 5.83 -13.65 6.16
C LYS A 321 5.23 -13.59 4.76
N GLY A 322 5.18 -14.74 4.07
CA GLY A 322 4.54 -14.90 2.78
C GLY A 322 5.32 -14.30 1.62
N GLN A 323 6.54 -13.80 1.83
CA GLN A 323 7.32 -13.15 0.77
C GLN A 323 8.08 -14.16 -0.10
N ARG A 324 7.50 -15.34 -0.35
CA ARG A 324 8.16 -16.38 -1.17
C ARG A 324 8.35 -15.86 -2.59
N SER A 325 9.58 -15.86 -3.08
CA SER A 325 9.83 -15.68 -4.51
C SER A 325 9.76 -17.04 -5.22
N VAL A 326 9.32 -17.01 -6.48
CA VAL A 326 9.29 -18.18 -7.37
C VAL A 326 10.72 -18.62 -7.73
N ASP A 327 11.70 -17.73 -7.60
CA ASP A 327 13.07 -17.91 -8.14
C ASP A 327 14.08 -18.52 -7.13
N GLY A 328 13.62 -19.03 -5.99
CA GLY A 328 14.41 -19.86 -5.06
C GLY A 328 15.44 -19.13 -4.17
N HIS A 329 16.13 -19.90 -3.32
CA HIS A 329 16.99 -19.37 -2.24
C HIS A 329 18.20 -18.55 -2.71
N TRP A 330 18.73 -18.81 -3.92
CA TRP A 330 19.88 -18.06 -4.45
C TRP A 330 19.57 -16.59 -4.70
N GLN A 331 18.36 -16.29 -5.18
CA GLN A 331 17.92 -14.92 -5.36
C GLN A 331 17.83 -14.19 -4.02
N HIS A 332 17.35 -14.86 -2.96
CA HIS A 332 17.30 -14.29 -1.61
C HIS A 332 18.69 -13.95 -1.07
N LEU A 333 19.68 -14.81 -1.29
CA LEU A 333 21.07 -14.56 -0.91
C LEU A 333 21.63 -13.34 -1.65
N GLN A 334 21.42 -13.28 -2.97
CA GLN A 334 21.87 -12.14 -3.78
C GLN A 334 21.22 -10.82 -3.32
N LEU A 335 19.90 -10.82 -3.11
CA LEU A 335 19.17 -9.64 -2.64
C LEU A 335 19.63 -9.23 -1.24
N THR A 336 19.86 -10.20 -0.34
CA THR A 336 20.41 -9.93 1.00
C THR A 336 21.80 -9.31 0.90
N ALA A 337 22.69 -9.86 0.06
CA ALA A 337 24.03 -9.31 -0.12
C ALA A 337 24.02 -7.89 -0.67
N GLN A 338 23.11 -7.58 -1.59
CA GLN A 338 22.95 -6.23 -2.15
C GLN A 338 22.43 -5.21 -1.13
N GLN A 339 21.51 -5.62 -0.24
CA GLN A 339 20.80 -4.69 0.65
C GLN A 339 21.43 -4.57 2.03
N PHE A 340 21.87 -5.70 2.60
CA PHE A 340 22.41 -5.81 3.94
C PHE A 340 23.92 -6.09 3.94
N GLY A 341 24.51 -6.34 2.77
CA GLY A 341 25.95 -6.60 2.60
C GLY A 341 26.33 -8.07 2.70
N TRP A 342 27.48 -8.43 2.13
CA TRP A 342 27.96 -9.83 2.08
C TRP A 342 28.24 -10.46 3.45
N ARG A 343 28.62 -9.65 4.45
CA ARG A 343 28.88 -10.13 5.82
C ARG A 343 27.64 -10.74 6.47
N GLU A 344 26.45 -10.26 6.09
CA GLU A 344 25.18 -10.69 6.65
C GLU A 344 24.78 -12.10 6.25
N LEU A 345 25.34 -12.61 5.15
CA LEU A 345 25.15 -14.01 4.74
C LEU A 345 25.73 -14.98 5.78
N PHE A 346 26.82 -14.58 6.44
CA PHE A 346 27.51 -15.41 7.43
C PHE A 346 27.08 -15.10 8.86
N ARG A 347 26.82 -13.82 9.18
CA ARG A 347 26.40 -13.40 10.52
C ARG A 347 24.99 -13.87 10.85
N HIS A 348 24.09 -13.84 9.87
CA HIS A 348 22.68 -14.19 10.04
C HIS A 348 22.18 -15.10 8.91
N PRO A 349 22.70 -16.34 8.79
CA PRO A 349 22.45 -17.22 7.65
C PRO A 349 20.97 -17.58 7.50
N ARG A 350 20.24 -17.74 8.61
CA ARG A 350 18.80 -18.00 8.59
C ARG A 350 18.00 -16.86 7.96
N TRP A 351 18.45 -15.62 8.13
CA TRP A 351 17.83 -14.48 7.48
C TRP A 351 18.21 -14.36 6.01
N ALA A 352 19.44 -14.73 5.65
CA ALA A 352 19.94 -14.68 4.28
C ALA A 352 19.20 -15.64 3.33
N LEU A 353 18.66 -16.74 3.86
CA LEU A 353 17.84 -17.69 3.11
C LEU A 353 16.40 -17.20 2.83
N ARG A 354 16.00 -16.09 3.46
CA ARG A 354 14.66 -15.51 3.35
C ARG A 354 14.67 -14.29 2.44
N HIS A 355 13.50 -13.97 1.91
CA HIS A 355 13.33 -12.73 1.18
C HIS A 355 13.63 -11.54 2.12
N PRO A 356 14.45 -10.55 1.72
CA PRO A 356 14.87 -9.48 2.62
C PRO A 356 13.72 -8.67 3.24
N ARG A 357 12.59 -8.56 2.52
CA ARG A 357 11.36 -7.94 3.04
C ARG A 357 10.80 -8.64 4.30
N ASP A 358 11.06 -9.93 4.51
CA ASP A 358 10.67 -10.62 5.75
C ASP A 358 11.32 -9.96 6.97
N ARG A 359 12.58 -9.50 6.85
CA ARG A 359 13.30 -8.78 7.91
C ARG A 359 12.56 -7.50 8.27
N LEU A 360 12.10 -6.76 7.27
CA LEU A 360 11.37 -5.49 7.47
C LEU A 360 9.99 -5.71 8.11
N ILE A 361 9.21 -6.66 7.60
CA ILE A 361 7.90 -7.02 8.18
C ILE A 361 8.06 -7.41 9.66
N SER A 362 9.15 -8.10 9.98
CA SER A 362 9.47 -8.59 11.31
C SER A 362 9.94 -7.48 12.27
N ALA A 363 10.71 -6.51 11.79
CA ALA A 363 11.23 -5.41 12.60
C ALA A 363 10.18 -4.32 12.89
N LEU A 364 9.29 -4.04 11.93
CA LEU A 364 8.41 -2.88 11.95
C LEU A 364 7.52 -2.77 13.21
N PRO A 365 6.81 -3.82 13.69
CA PRO A 365 5.98 -3.70 14.87
C PRO A 365 6.77 -3.27 16.12
N LEU A 366 7.99 -3.80 16.28
CA LEU A 366 8.87 -3.48 17.40
C LEU A 366 9.45 -2.06 17.29
N LEU A 367 9.81 -1.62 16.08
CA LEU A 367 10.22 -0.23 15.84
C LEU A 367 9.11 0.75 16.23
N LEU A 368 7.86 0.42 15.91
CA LEU A 368 6.72 1.29 16.24
C LEU A 368 6.46 1.34 17.74
N THR A 369 6.58 0.23 18.48
CA THR A 369 6.29 0.18 19.92
C THR A 369 7.42 0.66 20.82
N SER A 370 8.67 0.66 20.35
CA SER A 370 9.87 0.92 21.16
C SER A 370 10.50 2.30 20.94
N SER A 371 9.71 3.34 20.65
CA SER A 371 10.21 4.65 20.21
C SER A 371 11.10 5.39 21.22
N ASN A 372 11.19 4.94 22.47
CA ASN A 372 11.94 5.59 23.55
C ASN A 372 12.86 4.63 24.35
N SER A 373 13.11 3.42 23.85
CA SER A 373 13.92 2.42 24.55
C SER A 373 15.08 1.91 23.69
N CYS A 374 16.06 1.25 24.33
CA CYS A 374 17.06 0.49 23.59
C CYS A 374 16.35 -0.50 22.65
N ILE A 375 16.82 -0.56 21.42
CA ILE A 375 16.25 -1.43 20.40
C ILE A 375 16.54 -2.89 20.74
N ASP A 376 15.51 -3.73 20.62
CA ASP A 376 15.64 -5.16 20.86
C ASP A 376 16.71 -5.76 19.94
N THR A 377 17.53 -6.64 20.50
CA THR A 377 18.52 -7.43 19.77
C THR A 377 17.95 -8.16 18.55
N THR A 378 16.67 -8.54 18.56
CA THR A 378 16.01 -9.17 17.41
C THR A 378 15.83 -8.19 16.26
N VAL A 379 15.51 -6.92 16.56
CA VAL A 379 15.38 -5.86 15.56
C VAL A 379 16.75 -5.50 14.99
N THR A 380 17.77 -5.37 15.84
CA THR A 380 19.13 -5.09 15.35
C THR A 380 19.65 -6.22 14.47
N ALA A 381 19.39 -7.49 14.83
CA ALA A 381 19.70 -8.64 13.98
C ALA A 381 18.91 -8.66 12.67
N ALA A 382 17.61 -8.32 12.69
CA ALA A 382 16.80 -8.24 11.47
C ALA A 382 17.33 -7.16 10.52
N LEU A 383 17.75 -6.00 11.05
CA LEU A 383 18.21 -4.84 10.28
C LEU A 383 19.72 -4.79 10.04
N ALA A 384 20.48 -5.82 10.43
CA ALA A 384 21.94 -5.86 10.33
C ALA A 384 22.66 -4.70 11.05
N LEU A 385 22.13 -4.27 12.20
CA LEU A 385 22.64 -3.15 12.97
C LEU A 385 23.56 -3.59 14.11
N PRO A 386 24.48 -2.72 14.58
CA PRO A 386 25.21 -2.94 15.82
C PRO A 386 24.26 -3.15 17.01
N PRO A 387 24.68 -3.94 18.02
CA PRO A 387 23.93 -4.01 19.27
C PRO A 387 23.85 -2.63 19.93
N HIS A 388 22.77 -2.38 20.68
CA HIS A 388 22.53 -1.11 21.38
C HIS A 388 22.40 0.12 20.47
N CYS A 389 22.01 -0.06 19.19
CA CYS A 389 21.63 1.08 18.37
C CYS A 389 20.45 1.83 18.99
N ASP A 390 20.46 3.16 18.85
CA ASP A 390 19.27 3.95 19.19
C ASP A 390 18.16 3.73 18.16
N TRP A 391 16.96 4.21 18.52
CA TRP A 391 15.79 4.10 17.67
C TRP A 391 15.92 4.89 16.37
N ALA A 392 16.59 6.06 16.40
CA ALA A 392 16.73 6.91 15.22
C ALA A 392 17.52 6.19 14.11
N MET A 393 18.67 5.61 14.48
CA MET A 393 19.51 4.82 13.57
C MET A 393 18.76 3.60 13.04
N ALA A 394 17.97 2.94 13.89
CA ALA A 394 17.19 1.77 13.47
C ALA A 394 16.09 2.12 12.45
N VAL A 395 15.39 3.24 12.66
CA VAL A 395 14.39 3.73 11.71
C VAL A 395 15.02 4.18 10.41
N ASP A 396 16.13 4.91 10.44
CA ASP A 396 16.80 5.37 9.21
C ASP A 396 17.30 4.19 8.35
N ALA A 397 17.86 3.16 8.99
CA ALA A 397 18.23 1.92 8.31
C ALA A 397 17.00 1.22 7.73
N PHE A 398 15.93 1.08 8.51
CA PHE A 398 14.67 0.49 8.05
C PHE A 398 14.12 1.22 6.81
N MET A 399 14.06 2.55 6.84
CA MET A 399 13.56 3.37 5.74
C MET A 399 14.44 3.25 4.49
N THR A 400 15.76 3.22 4.68
CA THR A 400 16.73 3.00 3.58
C THR A 400 16.51 1.65 2.91
N HIS A 401 16.35 0.58 3.68
CA HIS A 401 16.08 -0.75 3.12
C HIS A 401 14.71 -0.84 2.44
N CYS A 402 13.68 -0.15 2.95
CA CYS A 402 12.37 -0.09 2.31
C CYS A 402 12.46 0.51 0.89
N GLN A 403 13.25 1.57 0.71
CA GLN A 403 13.47 2.22 -0.60
C GLN A 403 14.20 1.32 -1.61
N GLN A 404 15.01 0.37 -1.13
CA GLN A 404 15.75 -0.58 -1.98
C GLN A 404 14.92 -1.81 -2.39
N ILE A 405 13.80 -2.08 -1.71
CA ILE A 405 12.95 -3.28 -1.87
C ILE A 405 11.67 -3.00 -2.68
N GLY A 406 11.30 -1.72 -2.87
CA GLY A 406 10.21 -1.28 -3.74
C GLY A 406 10.59 -1.34 -5.21
#